data_AF-A0A061PE33-F1
#
_entry.id   AF-A0A061PE33-F1
#
_cell.length_a   1.000
_cell.length_b   1.000
_cell.length_c   1.000
_cell.angle_alpha   90.00
_cell.angle_beta   90.00
_cell.angle_gamma   90.00
#
_symmetry.space_group_name_H-M   'P 1'
#
loop_
_entity.id
_entity.type
_entity.pdbx_description
1 polymer ?
#
loop_
_entity_poly.entity_id
_entity_poly.type
_entity_poly.pdbx_seq_one_letter_code
_entity_poly.pdbx_strand_id
1 'polypeptide(L)'
;MNIEHILVRYGEIALKGKNRNEFERALKGNINSVLRKIGSSRAKRTFGRLIVELNGDDPNVVISRLKDIFGIISLSVAAKTSHDVHDIQKVALQLMKEETTAKTFKVSARRSFKKTELDSQALNYEVGSYVLRNTDDITVDVHNPDVEISVEVREHGTYISAGKVLGRGGLPVGTSGKVMLMLSGGIDSPVAGYLAMKRGSIVEAVHFHSPPFTNERAKQKVIDLAKQLSLYGGAVRLHVVPFTEVQQEIHRQIPSYYAMTITRRIMLRITEKIAAEQGALALVNGESLGQVASQTLESLRTIEQAAEIPILRPLITMDKIEVMDIAKQIGTYETSILPYEDCCTIFLPEQSKTKPKLEKALQFETSLDIDAMVDKAVNNREPSLISSDSPTDNNFTELL
;
A
#
# COMPACT_ATOMS: atom_id res chain seq x y z
N MET A 1 20.43 -27.79 -6.00
CA MET A 1 20.34 -26.77 -4.94
C MET A 1 19.03 -26.94 -4.21
N ASN A 2 19.04 -27.04 -2.88
CA ASN A 2 17.82 -27.18 -2.11
C ASN A 2 17.41 -25.80 -1.57
N ILE A 3 16.52 -25.12 -2.31
CA ILE A 3 15.93 -23.85 -1.89
C ILE A 3 14.67 -24.19 -1.11
N GLU A 4 14.78 -24.12 0.22
CA GLU A 4 13.66 -24.43 1.10
C GLU A 4 13.06 -23.16 1.72
N HIS A 5 13.79 -22.04 1.67
CA HIS A 5 13.46 -20.84 2.43
C HIS A 5 13.62 -19.56 1.62
N ILE A 6 12.77 -18.57 1.92
CA ILE A 6 12.96 -17.17 1.55
C ILE A 6 13.15 -16.37 2.84
N LEU A 7 14.24 -15.61 2.91
CA LEU A 7 14.49 -14.67 3.99
C LEU A 7 13.72 -13.37 3.74
N VAL A 8 12.90 -12.97 4.70
CA VAL A 8 12.14 -11.70 4.66
C VAL A 8 12.83 -10.67 5.54
N ARG A 9 13.31 -9.58 4.92
CA ARG A 9 13.90 -8.44 5.63
C ARG A 9 12.89 -7.30 5.73
N TYR A 10 12.82 -6.70 6.91
CA TYR A 10 11.95 -5.58 7.25
C TYR A 10 12.77 -4.55 8.02
N GLY A 11 12.56 -3.26 7.76
CA GLY A 11 13.41 -2.17 8.32
C GLY A 11 12.77 -1.47 9.48
N GLU A 12 11.81 -0.57 9.22
CA GLU A 12 11.19 0.30 10.25
C GLU A 12 10.61 -0.48 11.44
N ILE A 13 10.21 -1.73 11.24
CA ILE A 13 9.74 -2.63 12.30
C ILE A 13 10.82 -2.87 13.37
N ALA A 14 12.09 -2.99 12.97
CA ALA A 14 13.20 -3.21 13.88
C ALA A 14 13.41 -2.04 14.86
N LEU A 15 12.94 -0.84 14.50
CA LEU A 15 13.04 0.38 15.32
C LEU A 15 11.93 0.49 16.37
N LYS A 16 10.92 -0.40 16.36
CA LYS A 16 9.71 -0.27 17.22
C LYS A 16 9.87 -0.81 18.65
N GLY A 17 11.07 -1.20 19.06
CA GLY A 17 11.37 -1.59 20.45
C GLY A 17 10.37 -2.61 21.02
N LYS A 18 9.61 -2.19 22.06
CA LYS A 18 8.61 -3.02 22.75
C LYS A 18 7.44 -3.49 21.86
N ASN A 19 7.08 -2.74 20.82
CA ASN A 19 5.95 -3.06 19.94
C ASN A 19 6.35 -3.98 18.77
N ARG A 20 7.65 -4.28 18.61
CA ARG A 20 8.18 -5.07 17.50
C ARG A 20 7.44 -6.39 17.27
N ASN A 21 7.05 -7.09 18.35
CA ASN A 21 6.35 -8.36 18.28
C ASN A 21 4.98 -8.26 17.57
N GLU A 22 4.28 -7.14 17.73
CA GLU A 22 2.98 -6.90 17.11
C GLU A 22 3.13 -6.68 15.60
N PHE A 23 4.09 -5.85 15.20
CA PHE A 23 4.43 -5.61 13.80
C PHE A 23 4.88 -6.90 13.09
N GLU A 24 5.75 -7.70 13.72
CA GLU A 24 6.19 -8.99 13.15
C GLU A 24 5.02 -9.97 13.01
N ARG A 25 4.06 -9.96 13.95
CA ARG A 25 2.86 -10.80 13.89
C ARG A 25 1.92 -10.36 12.77
N ALA A 26 1.69 -9.06 12.63
CA ALA A 26 0.89 -8.50 11.54
C ALA A 26 1.51 -8.82 10.18
N LEU A 27 2.82 -8.58 10.00
CA LEU A 27 3.52 -8.92 8.77
C LEU A 27 3.41 -10.42 8.42
N LYS A 28 3.63 -11.30 9.42
CA LYS A 28 3.44 -12.74 9.25
C LYS A 28 2.01 -13.08 8.82
N GLY A 29 1.01 -12.41 9.39
CA GLY A 29 -0.39 -12.57 9.04
C GLY A 29 -0.65 -12.19 7.58
N ASN A 30 -0.18 -11.02 7.17
CA ASN A 30 -0.34 -10.51 5.80
C ASN A 30 0.33 -11.43 4.77
N ILE A 31 1.57 -11.86 5.04
CA ILE A 31 2.27 -12.83 4.20
C ILE A 31 1.49 -14.13 4.08
N ASN A 32 1.08 -14.72 5.21
CA ASN A 32 0.35 -15.99 5.18
C ASN A 32 -1.02 -15.89 4.52
N SER A 33 -1.69 -14.73 4.57
CA SER A 33 -2.94 -14.49 3.84
C SER A 33 -2.73 -14.63 2.33
N VAL A 34 -1.65 -14.05 1.80
CA VAL A 34 -1.28 -14.18 0.38
C VAL A 34 -0.84 -15.60 0.04
N LEU A 35 0.05 -16.20 0.84
CA LEU A 35 0.60 -17.53 0.57
C LEU A 35 -0.47 -18.64 0.52
N ARG A 36 -1.53 -18.52 1.34
CA ARG A 36 -2.64 -19.50 1.36
C ARG A 36 -3.37 -19.62 0.02
N LYS A 37 -3.32 -18.59 -0.83
CA LYS A 37 -3.99 -18.57 -2.14
C LYS A 37 -3.17 -19.22 -3.25
N ILE A 38 -1.87 -19.39 -3.05
CA ILE A 38 -0.94 -19.78 -4.12
C ILE A 38 -0.26 -21.13 -3.90
N GLY A 39 -0.26 -21.66 -2.66
CA GLY A 39 0.36 -22.96 -2.40
C GLY A 39 0.58 -23.31 -0.93
N SER A 40 1.60 -24.13 -0.70
CA SER A 40 1.93 -24.74 0.59
C SER A 40 2.91 -23.92 1.43
N SER A 41 3.49 -22.87 0.86
CA SER A 41 4.47 -21.99 1.52
C SER A 41 3.91 -21.34 2.77
N ARG A 42 4.70 -21.21 3.84
CA ARG A 42 4.26 -20.58 5.10
C ARG A 42 5.33 -19.70 5.72
N ALA A 43 4.93 -18.54 6.21
CA ALA A 43 5.80 -17.65 6.98
C ALA A 43 5.89 -18.07 8.45
N LYS A 44 7.12 -18.21 8.93
CA LYS A 44 7.47 -18.49 10.33
C LYS A 44 8.40 -17.42 10.88
N ARG A 45 8.32 -17.24 12.20
CA ARG A 45 9.19 -16.34 12.95
C ARG A 45 10.27 -17.18 13.63
N THR A 46 11.53 -16.82 13.42
CA THR A 46 12.68 -17.58 13.91
C THR A 46 13.74 -16.60 14.42
N PHE A 47 14.09 -16.68 15.72
CA PHE A 47 15.15 -15.90 16.37
C PHE A 47 15.21 -14.41 15.96
N GLY A 48 14.06 -13.72 15.96
CA GLY A 48 13.97 -12.29 15.60
C GLY A 48 14.06 -12.01 14.09
N ARG A 49 13.72 -12.99 13.25
CA ARG A 49 13.58 -12.86 11.80
C ARG A 49 12.30 -13.50 11.33
N LEU A 50 11.86 -13.13 10.12
CA LEU A 50 10.75 -13.75 9.44
C LEU A 50 11.30 -14.50 8.22
N ILE A 51 10.92 -15.76 8.10
CA ILE A 51 11.29 -16.64 6.99
C ILE A 51 10.03 -17.21 6.37
N VAL A 52 10.05 -17.48 5.07
CA VAL A 52 9.01 -18.26 4.40
C VAL A 52 9.60 -19.61 4.05
N GLU A 53 8.98 -20.68 4.55
CA GLU A 53 9.27 -22.05 4.12
C GLU A 53 8.48 -22.31 2.84
N LEU A 54 9.13 -22.81 1.80
CA LEU A 54 8.54 -22.98 0.47
C LEU A 54 7.69 -24.25 0.34
N ASN A 55 8.03 -25.32 1.06
CA ASN A 55 7.30 -26.59 1.03
C ASN A 55 7.04 -27.15 -0.39
N GLY A 56 7.98 -26.95 -1.30
CA GLY A 56 7.89 -27.40 -2.70
C GLY A 56 7.31 -26.38 -3.68
N ASP A 57 6.82 -25.22 -3.22
CA ASP A 57 6.39 -24.15 -4.13
C ASP A 57 7.57 -23.48 -4.84
N ASP A 58 7.34 -22.97 -6.04
CA ASP A 58 8.34 -22.22 -6.82
C ASP A 58 8.73 -20.90 -6.10
N PRO A 59 10.01 -20.70 -5.73
CA PRO A 59 10.48 -19.48 -5.09
C PRO A 59 10.15 -18.20 -5.86
N ASN A 60 10.20 -18.23 -7.19
CA ASN A 60 9.97 -17.05 -8.03
C ASN A 60 8.51 -16.61 -7.98
N VAL A 61 7.59 -17.59 -8.03
CA VAL A 61 6.15 -17.33 -7.89
C VAL A 61 5.86 -16.75 -6.52
N VAL A 62 6.43 -17.33 -5.46
CA VAL A 62 6.27 -16.84 -4.08
C VAL A 62 6.80 -15.40 -3.94
N ILE A 63 8.04 -15.14 -4.37
CA ILE A 63 8.63 -13.79 -4.30
C ILE A 63 7.78 -12.77 -5.07
N SER A 64 7.30 -13.12 -6.26
CA SER A 64 6.47 -12.22 -7.09
C SER A 64 5.19 -11.77 -6.39
N ARG A 65 4.64 -12.60 -5.49
CA ARG A 65 3.44 -12.32 -4.72
C ARG A 65 3.74 -11.58 -3.42
N LEU A 66 4.90 -11.82 -2.82
CA LEU A 66 5.28 -11.19 -1.55
C LEU A 66 5.87 -9.79 -1.74
N LYS A 67 6.46 -9.46 -2.89
CA LYS A 67 7.13 -8.17 -3.10
C LYS A 67 6.21 -6.96 -2.87
N ASP A 68 4.90 -7.11 -3.10
CA ASP A 68 3.90 -6.04 -2.99
C ASP A 68 3.35 -5.86 -1.57
N ILE A 69 3.75 -6.70 -0.61
CA ILE A 69 3.31 -6.62 0.78
C ILE A 69 4.09 -5.53 1.54
N PHE A 70 3.37 -4.55 2.08
CA PHE A 70 3.97 -3.54 2.96
C PHE A 70 4.55 -4.13 4.25
N GLY A 71 5.67 -3.57 4.69
CA GLY A 71 6.53 -4.08 5.75
C GLY A 71 7.74 -4.86 5.24
N ILE A 72 7.70 -5.39 4.00
CA ILE A 72 8.83 -6.11 3.39
C ILE A 72 9.75 -5.13 2.67
N ILE A 73 11.00 -5.03 3.12
CA ILE A 73 12.04 -4.25 2.44
C ILE A 73 12.70 -5.07 1.34
N SER A 74 13.00 -6.34 1.63
CA SER A 74 13.58 -7.21 0.62
C SER A 74 13.36 -8.68 0.92
N LEU A 75 13.43 -9.48 -0.14
CA LEU A 75 13.30 -10.93 -0.15
C LEU A 75 14.57 -11.52 -0.75
N SER A 76 15.12 -12.57 -0.16
CA SER A 76 16.21 -13.33 -0.76
C SER A 76 15.92 -14.81 -0.62
N VAL A 77 16.11 -15.58 -1.70
CA VAL A 77 16.14 -17.03 -1.59
C VAL A 77 17.31 -17.45 -0.70
N ALA A 78 17.11 -18.47 0.11
CA ALA A 78 18.14 -19.01 0.99
C ALA A 78 18.27 -20.51 0.72
N ALA A 79 19.39 -20.89 0.11
CA ALA A 79 19.78 -22.28 -0.09
C ALA A 79 20.39 -22.83 1.21
N LYS A 80 20.01 -24.04 1.58
CA LYS A 80 20.59 -24.75 2.73
C LYS A 80 21.66 -25.72 2.24
N THR A 81 22.80 -25.73 2.92
CA THR A 81 23.90 -26.65 2.66
C THR A 81 24.56 -27.14 3.96
N SER A 82 25.53 -28.04 3.85
CA SER A 82 26.30 -28.56 4.98
C SER A 82 27.23 -27.48 5.58
N HIS A 83 28.03 -27.85 6.59
CA HIS A 83 29.08 -26.98 7.12
C HIS A 83 30.41 -27.11 6.38
N ASP A 84 30.48 -28.00 5.40
CA ASP A 84 31.67 -28.20 4.58
C ASP A 84 31.91 -26.98 3.68
N VAL A 85 33.15 -26.49 3.66
CA VAL A 85 33.49 -25.27 2.91
C VAL A 85 33.33 -25.46 1.40
N HIS A 86 33.56 -26.65 0.86
CA HIS A 86 33.40 -26.93 -0.56
C HIS A 86 31.93 -26.91 -0.97
N ASP A 87 31.06 -27.44 -0.11
CA ASP A 87 29.61 -27.36 -0.32
C ASP A 87 29.11 -25.91 -0.26
N ILE A 88 29.64 -25.10 0.66
CA ILE A 88 29.33 -23.66 0.77
C ILE A 88 29.78 -22.92 -0.49
N GLN A 89 31.02 -23.18 -0.95
CA GLN A 89 31.61 -22.59 -2.15
C GLN A 89 30.77 -22.88 -3.41
N LYS A 90 30.37 -24.14 -3.62
CA LYS A 90 29.56 -24.55 -4.77
C LYS A 90 28.20 -23.85 -4.79
N VAL A 91 27.52 -23.78 -3.65
CA VAL A 91 26.21 -23.14 -3.55
C VAL A 91 26.32 -21.62 -3.71
N ALA A 92 27.34 -20.98 -3.13
CA ALA A 92 27.60 -19.55 -3.31
C ALA A 92 27.86 -19.20 -4.78
N LEU A 93 28.67 -20.00 -5.48
CA LEU A 93 28.92 -19.82 -6.91
C LEU A 93 27.65 -19.99 -7.74
N GLN A 94 26.84 -21.01 -7.44
CA GLN A 94 25.58 -21.24 -8.15
C GLN A 94 24.64 -20.06 -8.01
N LEU A 95 24.46 -19.54 -6.80
CA LEU A 95 23.62 -18.37 -6.55
C LEU A 95 24.19 -17.10 -7.21
N MET A 96 25.50 -16.90 -7.21
CA MET A 96 26.11 -15.75 -7.88
C MET A 96 25.90 -15.79 -9.40
N LYS A 97 25.91 -16.99 -10.01
CA LYS A 97 25.65 -17.15 -11.45
C LYS A 97 24.21 -16.83 -11.85
N GLU A 98 23.27 -16.83 -10.90
CA GLU A 98 21.89 -16.38 -11.15
C GLU A 98 21.79 -14.85 -11.21
N GLU A 99 22.77 -14.11 -10.66
CA GLU A 99 22.83 -12.65 -10.63
C GLU A 99 23.54 -12.08 -11.89
N THR A 100 22.96 -12.34 -13.06
CA THR A 100 23.57 -12.10 -14.39
C THR A 100 23.91 -10.66 -14.73
N THR A 101 23.43 -9.68 -13.95
CA THR A 101 23.67 -8.25 -14.17
C THR A 101 24.72 -7.64 -13.25
N ALA A 102 25.20 -8.41 -12.25
CA ALA A 102 26.16 -7.94 -11.26
C ALA A 102 27.57 -7.86 -11.84
N LYS A 103 28.30 -6.79 -11.52
CA LYS A 103 29.72 -6.61 -11.85
C LYS A 103 30.61 -6.67 -10.62
N THR A 104 30.04 -6.44 -9.45
CA THR A 104 30.74 -6.46 -8.17
C THR A 104 30.01 -7.31 -7.15
N PHE A 105 30.75 -7.95 -6.26
CA PHE A 105 30.16 -8.67 -5.14
C PHE A 105 30.99 -8.57 -3.87
N LYS A 106 30.37 -8.94 -2.75
CA LYS A 106 31.10 -9.28 -1.52
C LYS A 106 30.52 -10.53 -0.87
N VAL A 107 31.32 -11.19 -0.04
CA VAL A 107 30.87 -12.25 0.86
C VAL A 107 30.75 -11.68 2.27
N SER A 108 29.68 -12.07 2.97
CA SER A 108 29.45 -11.68 4.36
C SER A 108 29.01 -12.88 5.20
N ALA A 109 29.95 -13.46 5.92
CA ALA A 109 29.79 -14.63 6.75
C ALA A 109 29.46 -14.29 8.21
N ARG A 110 28.40 -14.89 8.74
CA ARG A 110 28.00 -14.78 10.16
C ARG A 110 27.85 -16.16 10.77
N ARG A 111 28.61 -16.42 11.84
CA ARG A 111 28.62 -17.71 12.57
C ARG A 111 27.93 -17.58 13.93
N SER A 112 26.71 -18.12 14.08
CA SER A 112 26.16 -18.36 15.43
C SER A 112 26.58 -19.72 15.96
N PHE A 113 26.81 -20.69 15.07
CA PHE A 113 27.39 -21.98 15.41
C PHE A 113 28.91 -21.93 15.26
N LYS A 114 29.62 -22.10 16.39
CA LYS A 114 31.07 -21.90 16.47
C LYS A 114 31.89 -23.20 16.33
N LYS A 115 31.24 -24.36 16.24
CA LYS A 115 31.92 -25.66 16.06
C LYS A 115 32.16 -25.94 14.56
N THR A 116 32.85 -25.02 13.90
CA THR A 116 33.28 -25.17 12.50
C THR A 116 34.73 -24.74 12.37
N GLU A 117 35.45 -25.32 11.39
CA GLU A 117 36.90 -25.15 11.22
C GLU A 117 37.29 -23.70 10.89
N LEU A 118 36.53 -23.05 10.02
CA LEU A 118 36.80 -21.68 9.57
C LEU A 118 36.06 -20.63 10.39
N ASP A 119 36.73 -19.51 10.68
CA ASP A 119 36.09 -18.28 11.14
C ASP A 119 35.39 -17.49 10.04
N SER A 120 34.63 -16.48 10.45
CA SER A 120 33.87 -15.66 9.50
C SER A 120 34.77 -14.98 8.48
N GLN A 121 35.97 -14.57 8.88
CA GLN A 121 36.90 -13.88 7.98
C GLN A 121 37.54 -14.85 7.00
N ALA A 122 37.98 -16.01 7.48
CA ALA A 122 38.46 -17.10 6.64
C ALA A 122 37.37 -17.59 5.68
N LEU A 123 36.12 -17.71 6.13
CA LEU A 123 35.00 -18.11 5.28
C LEU A 123 34.69 -17.06 4.20
N ASN A 124 34.75 -15.77 4.53
CA ASN A 124 34.63 -14.69 3.54
C ASN A 124 35.72 -14.81 2.46
N TYR A 125 36.96 -15.07 2.87
CA TYR A 125 38.09 -15.19 1.96
C TYR A 125 37.98 -16.44 1.07
N GLU A 126 37.71 -17.61 1.64
CA GLU A 126 37.62 -18.87 0.91
C GLU A 126 36.45 -18.90 -0.07
N VAL A 127 35.28 -18.42 0.35
CA VAL A 127 34.10 -18.36 -0.52
C VAL A 127 34.28 -17.28 -1.58
N GLY A 128 34.78 -16.10 -1.20
CA GLY A 128 35.01 -15.00 -2.13
C GLY A 128 36.04 -15.36 -3.20
N SER A 129 37.16 -15.96 -2.81
CA SER A 129 38.20 -16.43 -3.73
C SER A 129 37.67 -17.49 -4.70
N TYR A 130 36.86 -18.42 -4.21
CA TYR A 130 36.27 -19.45 -5.05
C TYR A 130 35.30 -18.87 -6.08
N VAL A 131 34.39 -17.98 -5.65
CA VAL A 131 33.44 -17.32 -6.55
C VAL A 131 34.20 -16.52 -7.62
N LEU A 132 35.15 -15.67 -7.20
CA LEU A 132 35.94 -14.82 -8.10
C LEU A 132 36.70 -15.62 -9.17
N ARG A 133 37.26 -16.79 -8.81
CA ARG A 133 37.99 -17.65 -9.76
C ARG A 133 37.09 -18.40 -10.74
N ASN A 134 35.79 -18.47 -10.49
CA ASN A 134 34.83 -19.28 -11.25
C ASN A 134 33.69 -18.44 -11.88
N THR A 135 33.84 -17.11 -11.88
CA THR A 135 32.96 -16.16 -12.56
C THR A 135 33.79 -15.25 -13.44
N ASP A 136 33.29 -14.96 -14.64
CA ASP A 136 33.90 -14.00 -15.55
C ASP A 136 33.35 -12.59 -15.30
N ASP A 137 34.14 -11.56 -15.61
CA ASP A 137 33.74 -10.13 -15.59
C ASP A 137 33.15 -9.59 -14.27
N ILE A 138 33.43 -10.26 -13.14
CA ILE A 138 33.01 -9.86 -11.79
C ILE A 138 34.24 -9.58 -10.92
N THR A 139 34.15 -8.53 -10.10
CA THR A 139 35.21 -8.14 -9.13
C THR A 139 34.66 -8.02 -7.71
N VAL A 140 35.55 -7.91 -6.71
CA VAL A 140 35.14 -7.75 -5.31
C VAL A 140 35.07 -6.27 -4.94
N ASP A 141 33.92 -5.82 -4.43
CA ASP A 141 33.75 -4.51 -3.77
C ASP A 141 33.17 -4.72 -2.37
N VAL A 142 33.97 -4.47 -1.33
CA VAL A 142 33.56 -4.65 0.06
C VAL A 142 32.70 -3.50 0.61
N HIS A 143 32.68 -2.36 -0.08
CA HIS A 143 31.97 -1.16 0.32
C HIS A 143 30.58 -1.08 -0.34
N ASN A 144 30.52 -1.12 -1.67
CA ASN A 144 29.30 -0.93 -2.45
C ASN A 144 29.11 -2.02 -3.52
N PRO A 145 28.96 -3.30 -3.12
CA PRO A 145 28.74 -4.38 -4.07
C PRO A 145 27.36 -4.30 -4.72
N ASP A 146 27.26 -4.73 -5.98
CA ASP A 146 25.97 -5.01 -6.63
C ASP A 146 25.26 -6.16 -5.90
N VAL A 147 26.03 -7.20 -5.54
CA VAL A 147 25.53 -8.40 -4.86
C VAL A 147 26.28 -8.70 -3.57
N GLU A 148 25.53 -8.91 -2.48
CA GLU A 148 26.07 -9.48 -1.25
C GLU A 148 25.70 -10.96 -1.13
N ILE A 149 26.71 -11.83 -1.13
CA ILE A 149 26.56 -13.25 -0.79
C ILE A 149 26.60 -13.37 0.73
N SER A 150 25.45 -13.54 1.36
CA SER A 150 25.33 -13.75 2.80
C SER A 150 25.48 -15.23 3.13
N VAL A 151 26.43 -15.57 4.01
CA VAL A 151 26.67 -16.94 4.49
C VAL A 151 26.39 -17.03 5.98
N GLU A 152 25.33 -17.73 6.37
CA GLU A 152 24.94 -17.87 7.78
C GLU A 152 25.12 -19.29 8.29
N VAL A 153 26.13 -19.49 9.12
CA VAL A 153 26.45 -20.79 9.73
C VAL A 153 25.64 -20.96 11.02
N ARG A 154 24.72 -21.93 11.02
CA ARG A 154 23.82 -22.30 12.14
C ARG A 154 24.12 -23.72 12.62
N GLU A 155 23.38 -24.22 13.61
CA GLU A 155 23.63 -25.56 14.17
C GLU A 155 23.20 -26.70 13.23
N HIS A 156 22.17 -26.48 12.41
CA HIS A 156 21.59 -27.52 11.55
C HIS A 156 21.91 -27.32 10.06
N GLY A 157 22.96 -26.55 9.74
CA GLY A 157 23.39 -26.27 8.37
C GLY A 157 23.78 -24.81 8.13
N THR A 158 24.30 -24.56 6.93
CA THR A 158 24.71 -23.23 6.46
C THR A 158 23.68 -22.72 5.46
N TYR A 159 23.22 -21.48 5.65
CA TYR A 159 22.24 -20.83 4.80
C TYR A 159 22.92 -19.77 3.95
N ILE A 160 22.74 -19.84 2.63
CA ILE A 160 23.42 -18.96 1.68
C ILE A 160 22.37 -18.26 0.83
N SER A 161 22.49 -16.95 0.69
CA SER A 161 21.67 -16.14 -0.20
C SER A 161 22.55 -15.19 -1.00
N ALA A 162 22.32 -15.08 -2.30
CA ALA A 162 22.83 -14.00 -3.14
C ALA A 162 21.66 -13.11 -3.57
N GLY A 163 21.94 -11.83 -3.75
CA GLY A 163 20.98 -10.86 -4.25
C GLY A 163 19.78 -10.62 -3.33
N LYS A 164 18.90 -9.73 -3.79
CA LYS A 164 17.65 -9.41 -3.11
C LYS A 164 16.64 -8.85 -4.08
N VAL A 165 15.40 -9.30 -3.98
CA VAL A 165 14.26 -8.64 -4.61
C VAL A 165 13.73 -7.59 -3.65
N LEU A 166 13.67 -6.34 -4.10
CA LEU A 166 13.14 -5.23 -3.30
C LEU A 166 11.63 -5.39 -3.12
N GLY A 167 11.17 -5.19 -1.89
CA GLY A 167 9.76 -5.07 -1.56
C GLY A 167 9.31 -3.61 -1.49
N ARG A 168 8.03 -3.38 -1.17
CA ARG A 168 7.45 -2.03 -1.08
C ARG A 168 7.89 -1.23 0.15
N GLY A 169 8.54 -1.85 1.12
CA GLY A 169 8.89 -1.23 2.40
C GLY A 169 7.64 -0.83 3.19
N GLY A 170 7.71 0.26 3.95
CA GLY A 170 6.58 0.73 4.76
C GLY A 170 6.31 -0.13 5.99
N LEU A 171 5.08 -0.08 6.50
CA LEU A 171 4.63 -0.81 7.68
C LEU A 171 3.57 -1.86 7.30
N PRO A 172 3.49 -2.99 8.01
CA PRO A 172 2.46 -4.00 7.76
C PRO A 172 1.07 -3.39 7.96
N VAL A 173 0.20 -3.53 6.95
CA VAL A 173 -1.21 -3.14 7.04
C VAL A 173 -1.86 -3.83 8.24
N GLY A 174 -2.61 -3.06 9.04
CA GLY A 174 -3.18 -3.50 10.31
C GLY A 174 -2.44 -3.02 11.56
N THR A 175 -1.29 -2.36 11.42
CA THR A 175 -0.48 -1.90 12.57
C THR A 175 -0.72 -0.45 12.98
N SER A 176 -1.40 0.34 12.15
CA SER A 176 -1.66 1.77 12.38
C SER A 176 -3.15 2.10 12.49
N GLY A 177 -3.97 1.13 12.86
CA GLY A 177 -5.43 1.29 12.98
C GLY A 177 -6.14 1.30 11.64
N LYS A 178 -7.41 1.74 11.65
CA LYS A 178 -8.29 1.82 10.49
C LYS A 178 -8.57 3.27 10.14
N VAL A 179 -8.66 3.57 8.85
CA VAL A 179 -8.97 4.90 8.30
C VAL A 179 -10.08 4.80 7.24
N MET A 180 -10.88 5.86 7.10
CA MET A 180 -11.87 5.99 6.03
C MET A 180 -11.31 6.84 4.89
N LEU A 181 -11.04 6.22 3.75
CA LEU A 181 -10.64 6.88 2.52
C LEU A 181 -11.86 7.44 1.79
N MET A 182 -11.86 8.74 1.50
CA MET A 182 -12.79 9.33 0.54
C MET A 182 -12.29 9.00 -0.88
N LEU A 183 -12.84 7.94 -1.48
CA LEU A 183 -12.44 7.44 -2.78
C LEU A 183 -13.30 8.04 -3.89
N SER A 184 -12.64 8.73 -4.81
CA SER A 184 -13.21 9.35 -6.00
C SER A 184 -12.79 8.58 -7.26
N GLY A 185 -13.40 8.90 -8.39
CA GLY A 185 -13.00 8.37 -9.68
C GLY A 185 -11.72 8.98 -10.27
N GLY A 186 -11.15 10.00 -9.63
CA GLY A 186 -9.92 10.68 -10.05
C GLY A 186 -8.61 9.93 -9.71
N ILE A 187 -7.49 10.56 -10.03
CA ILE A 187 -6.13 10.00 -9.88
C ILE A 187 -5.67 10.03 -8.41
N ASP A 188 -6.05 11.08 -7.68
CA ASP A 188 -5.38 11.44 -6.43
C ASP A 188 -5.81 10.55 -5.25
N SER A 189 -7.11 10.28 -5.07
CA SER A 189 -7.60 9.52 -3.90
C SER A 189 -7.15 8.05 -3.85
N PRO A 190 -7.04 7.29 -4.96
CA PRO A 190 -6.41 5.97 -4.91
C PRO A 190 -4.97 6.03 -4.41
N VAL A 191 -4.18 7.01 -4.88
CA VAL A 191 -2.79 7.20 -4.44
C VAL A 191 -2.73 7.51 -2.94
N ALA A 192 -3.63 8.37 -2.44
CA ALA A 192 -3.73 8.63 -1.00
C ALA A 192 -4.06 7.36 -0.19
N GLY A 193 -4.98 6.54 -0.68
CA GLY A 193 -5.30 5.23 -0.09
C GLY A 193 -4.09 4.30 -0.02
N TYR A 194 -3.35 4.18 -1.13
CA TYR A 194 -2.12 3.40 -1.20
C TYR A 194 -1.07 3.89 -0.19
N LEU A 195 -0.86 5.20 -0.07
CA LEU A 195 0.11 5.77 0.87
C LEU A 195 -0.32 5.59 2.33
N ALA A 196 -1.62 5.63 2.63
CA ALA A 196 -2.13 5.29 3.95
C ALA A 196 -1.86 3.81 4.30
N MET A 197 -2.12 2.88 3.36
CA MET A 197 -1.79 1.46 3.53
C MET A 197 -0.28 1.25 3.71
N LYS A 198 0.57 2.00 2.98
CA LYS A 198 2.04 1.96 3.13
C LYS A 198 2.50 2.30 4.54
N ARG A 199 1.72 3.10 5.28
CA ARG A 199 1.97 3.43 6.69
C ARG A 199 1.26 2.50 7.67
N GLY A 200 0.76 1.36 7.21
CA GLY A 200 0.21 0.29 8.05
C GLY A 200 -1.27 0.43 8.38
N SER A 201 -1.98 1.40 7.78
CA SER A 201 -3.41 1.60 8.04
C SER A 201 -4.27 0.63 7.23
N ILE A 202 -5.30 0.08 7.87
CA ILE A 202 -6.41 -0.59 7.16
C ILE A 202 -7.26 0.50 6.54
N VAL A 203 -7.55 0.39 5.25
CA VAL A 203 -8.38 1.36 4.54
C VAL A 203 -9.75 0.73 4.25
N GLU A 204 -10.80 1.43 4.68
CA GLU A 204 -12.13 1.29 4.09
C GLU A 204 -12.41 2.55 3.27
N ALA A 205 -13.19 2.43 2.20
CA ALA A 205 -13.45 3.51 1.25
C ALA A 205 -14.91 3.98 1.33
N VAL A 206 -15.12 5.28 1.22
CA VAL A 206 -16.43 5.92 1.00
C VAL A 206 -16.40 6.56 -0.37
N HIS A 207 -17.38 6.23 -1.20
CA HIS A 207 -17.59 6.86 -2.50
C HIS A 207 -18.96 7.51 -2.53
N PHE A 208 -19.03 8.77 -2.95
CA PHE A 208 -20.29 9.49 -3.13
C PHE A 208 -20.76 9.34 -4.57
N HIS A 209 -21.99 8.88 -4.74
CA HIS A 209 -22.61 8.61 -6.03
C HIS A 209 -23.92 9.39 -6.14
N SER A 210 -24.25 9.93 -7.32
CA SER A 210 -25.43 10.81 -7.50
C SER A 210 -26.27 10.42 -8.71
N PRO A 211 -26.93 9.25 -8.70
CA PRO A 211 -27.78 8.83 -9.81
C PRO A 211 -29.06 9.70 -9.86
N PRO A 212 -29.65 9.96 -11.04
CA PRO A 212 -29.25 9.47 -12.37
C PRO A 212 -28.14 10.30 -13.05
N PHE A 213 -27.60 11.31 -12.38
CA PHE A 213 -26.64 12.24 -12.96
C PHE A 213 -25.24 11.62 -13.12
N THR A 214 -24.84 10.72 -12.22
CA THR A 214 -23.69 9.82 -12.42
C THR A 214 -24.15 8.50 -13.00
N ASN A 215 -23.42 7.96 -13.98
CA ASN A 215 -23.72 6.66 -14.56
C ASN A 215 -23.13 5.49 -13.74
N GLU A 216 -23.64 4.27 -13.97
CA GLU A 216 -23.11 3.05 -13.33
C GLU A 216 -21.63 2.80 -13.68
N ARG A 217 -21.15 3.28 -14.84
CA ARG A 217 -19.74 3.16 -15.22
C ARG A 217 -18.82 3.97 -14.28
N ALA A 218 -19.27 5.10 -13.75
CA ALA A 218 -18.55 5.88 -12.75
C ALA A 218 -18.45 5.12 -11.42
N LYS A 219 -19.53 4.42 -11.02
CA LYS A 219 -19.52 3.52 -9.85
C LYS A 219 -18.56 2.36 -10.07
N GLN A 220 -18.61 1.70 -11.23
CA GLN A 220 -17.72 0.60 -11.59
C GLN A 220 -16.26 1.03 -11.59
N LYS A 221 -15.94 2.21 -12.13
CA LYS A 221 -14.59 2.80 -12.09
C LYS A 221 -14.03 2.84 -10.67
N VAL A 222 -14.85 3.21 -9.69
CA VAL A 222 -14.42 3.26 -8.28
C VAL A 222 -14.29 1.87 -7.66
N ILE A 223 -15.14 0.92 -8.04
CA ILE A 223 -15.00 -0.49 -7.64
C ILE A 223 -13.68 -1.06 -8.17
N ASP A 224 -13.31 -0.77 -9.41
CA ASP A 224 -12.04 -1.21 -10.02
C ASP A 224 -10.83 -0.61 -9.31
N LEU A 225 -10.89 0.68 -8.96
CA LEU A 225 -9.87 1.35 -8.16
C LEU A 225 -9.73 0.72 -6.76
N ALA A 226 -10.85 0.40 -6.10
CA ALA A 226 -10.84 -0.30 -4.81
C ALA A 226 -10.25 -1.72 -4.93
N LYS A 227 -10.51 -2.42 -6.04
CA LYS A 227 -9.94 -3.73 -6.36
C LYS A 227 -8.42 -3.64 -6.55
N GLN A 228 -7.93 -2.64 -7.28
CA GLN A 228 -6.48 -2.39 -7.44
C GLN A 228 -5.81 -2.10 -6.10
N LEU A 229 -6.43 -1.29 -5.23
CA LEU A 229 -5.93 -1.04 -3.87
C LEU A 229 -5.89 -2.31 -3.01
N SER A 230 -6.84 -3.23 -3.21
CA SER A 230 -6.92 -4.46 -2.43
C SER A 230 -5.71 -5.39 -2.59
N LEU A 231 -4.92 -5.21 -3.66
CA LEU A 231 -3.65 -5.92 -3.88
C LEU A 231 -2.59 -5.60 -2.81
N TYR A 232 -2.68 -4.42 -2.17
CA TYR A 232 -1.65 -3.93 -1.24
C TYR A 232 -2.06 -4.03 0.23
N GLY A 233 -3.37 -3.96 0.52
CA GLY A 233 -3.90 -3.93 1.89
C GLY A 233 -4.84 -5.07 2.26
N GLY A 234 -5.09 -6.02 1.34
CA GLY A 234 -6.17 -6.99 1.48
C GLY A 234 -7.52 -6.40 1.07
N ALA A 235 -8.61 -7.09 1.39
CA ALA A 235 -9.94 -6.66 0.96
C ALA A 235 -10.29 -5.24 1.46
N VAL A 236 -10.84 -4.41 0.57
CA VAL A 236 -11.26 -3.04 0.85
C VAL A 236 -12.78 -3.04 0.98
N ARG A 237 -13.31 -2.61 2.14
CA ARG A 237 -14.74 -2.36 2.27
C ARG A 237 -15.06 -1.03 1.59
N LEU A 238 -15.94 -1.04 0.60
CA LEU A 238 -16.40 0.16 -0.11
C LEU A 238 -17.84 0.47 0.29
N HIS A 239 -18.07 1.67 0.80
CA HIS A 239 -19.38 2.21 1.13
C HIS A 239 -19.79 3.19 0.04
N VAL A 240 -20.77 2.81 -0.79
CA VAL A 240 -21.32 3.72 -1.82
C VAL A 240 -22.46 4.51 -1.19
N VAL A 241 -22.31 5.83 -1.11
CA VAL A 241 -23.27 6.73 -0.47
C VAL A 241 -24.09 7.46 -1.54
N PRO A 242 -25.44 7.31 -1.53
CA PRO A 242 -26.28 8.12 -2.39
C PRO A 242 -26.26 9.58 -1.94
N PHE A 243 -25.95 10.48 -2.87
CA PHE A 243 -25.67 11.89 -2.56
C PHE A 243 -26.48 12.88 -3.41
N THR A 244 -27.35 12.38 -4.31
CA THR A 244 -28.16 13.20 -5.22
C THR A 244 -29.03 14.23 -4.48
N GLU A 245 -29.81 13.79 -3.50
CA GLU A 245 -30.73 14.68 -2.77
C GLU A 245 -29.97 15.77 -2.01
N VAL A 246 -28.82 15.42 -1.43
CA VAL A 246 -27.95 16.37 -0.74
C VAL A 246 -27.47 17.45 -1.70
N GLN A 247 -27.01 17.06 -2.90
CA GLN A 247 -26.58 18.02 -3.91
C GLN A 247 -27.71 18.91 -4.42
N GLN A 248 -28.89 18.35 -4.65
CA GLN A 248 -30.07 19.12 -5.08
C GLN A 248 -30.46 20.16 -4.05
N GLU A 249 -30.46 19.79 -2.77
CA GLU A 249 -30.80 20.72 -1.70
C GLU A 249 -29.75 21.82 -1.54
N ILE A 250 -28.45 21.47 -1.63
CA ILE A 250 -27.38 22.47 -1.64
C ILE A 250 -27.55 23.42 -2.83
N HIS A 251 -27.80 22.89 -4.03
CA HIS A 251 -27.96 23.70 -5.23
C HIS A 251 -29.16 24.67 -5.13
N ARG A 252 -30.24 24.24 -4.47
CA ARG A 252 -31.45 25.04 -4.28
C ARG A 252 -31.29 26.16 -3.25
N GLN A 253 -30.56 25.91 -2.17
CA GLN A 253 -30.55 26.81 -1.00
C GLN A 253 -29.25 27.60 -0.84
N ILE A 254 -28.14 27.05 -1.32
CA ILE A 254 -26.81 27.61 -1.09
C ILE A 254 -26.37 28.41 -2.30
N PRO A 255 -25.85 29.65 -2.11
CA PRO A 255 -25.27 30.40 -3.21
C PRO A 255 -24.19 29.59 -3.94
N SER A 256 -24.23 29.59 -5.28
CA SER A 256 -23.36 28.77 -6.14
C SER A 256 -21.87 28.85 -5.75
N TYR A 257 -21.39 30.04 -5.40
CA TYR A 257 -19.98 30.26 -5.02
C TYR A 257 -19.57 29.63 -3.67
N TYR A 258 -20.51 29.17 -2.83
CA TYR A 258 -20.25 28.36 -1.62
C TYR A 258 -20.68 26.90 -1.75
N ALA A 259 -21.47 26.53 -2.77
CA ALA A 259 -22.02 25.19 -2.92
C ALA A 259 -20.94 24.10 -2.77
N MET A 260 -19.79 24.24 -3.44
CA MET A 260 -18.67 23.28 -3.34
C MET A 260 -18.09 23.16 -1.91
N THR A 261 -17.99 24.29 -1.19
CA THR A 261 -17.50 24.29 0.20
C THR A 261 -18.48 23.55 1.11
N ILE A 262 -19.78 23.81 0.99
CA ILE A 262 -20.82 23.13 1.78
C ILE A 262 -20.91 21.65 1.42
N THR A 263 -20.88 21.31 0.13
CA THR A 263 -20.85 19.92 -0.36
C THR A 263 -19.74 19.12 0.31
N ARG A 264 -18.48 19.62 0.28
CA ARG A 264 -17.35 18.93 0.90
C ARG A 264 -17.49 18.81 2.41
N ARG A 265 -18.03 19.83 3.07
CA ARG A 265 -18.31 19.80 4.52
C ARG A 265 -19.33 18.72 4.89
N ILE A 266 -20.40 18.55 4.09
CA ILE A 266 -21.37 17.46 4.33
C ILE A 266 -20.75 16.09 4.02
N MET A 267 -19.97 15.96 2.94
CA MET A 267 -19.25 14.73 2.65
C MET A 267 -18.34 14.30 3.80
N LEU A 268 -17.63 15.25 4.44
CA LEU A 268 -16.80 14.96 5.61
C LEU A 268 -17.62 14.45 6.79
N ARG A 269 -18.74 15.09 7.12
CA ARG A 269 -19.64 14.65 8.21
C ARG A 269 -20.20 13.24 7.98
N ILE A 270 -20.64 12.95 6.76
CA ILE A 270 -21.08 11.59 6.39
C ILE A 270 -19.94 10.60 6.56
N THR A 271 -18.76 10.91 6.04
CA THR A 271 -17.60 10.02 6.13
C THR A 271 -17.18 9.78 7.58
N GLU A 272 -17.21 10.80 8.43
CA GLU A 272 -16.92 10.71 9.86
C GLU A 272 -17.96 9.86 10.60
N LYS A 273 -19.25 10.01 10.31
CA LYS A 273 -20.30 9.17 10.91
C LYS A 273 -20.11 7.69 10.52
N ILE A 274 -19.76 7.41 9.27
CA ILE A 274 -19.39 6.04 8.83
C ILE A 274 -18.10 5.58 9.54
N ALA A 275 -17.11 6.47 9.69
CA ALA A 275 -15.87 6.17 10.40
C ALA A 275 -16.12 5.72 11.83
N ALA A 276 -17.01 6.42 12.55
CA ALA A 276 -17.42 6.06 13.91
C ALA A 276 -18.07 4.68 13.98
N GLU A 277 -19.00 4.36 13.06
CA GLU A 277 -19.63 3.04 12.97
C GLU A 277 -18.65 1.91 12.68
N GLN A 278 -17.60 2.18 11.88
CA GLN A 278 -16.60 1.19 11.47
C GLN A 278 -15.36 1.14 12.38
N GLY A 279 -15.28 2.01 13.41
CA GLY A 279 -14.14 2.12 14.31
C GLY A 279 -12.87 2.66 13.63
N ALA A 280 -13.02 3.50 12.61
CA ALA A 280 -11.90 4.19 11.98
C ALA A 280 -11.52 5.44 12.78
N LEU A 281 -10.22 5.70 12.89
CA LEU A 281 -9.66 6.75 13.75
C LEU A 281 -9.31 8.05 13.00
N ALA A 282 -9.36 8.02 11.67
CA ALA A 282 -9.07 9.17 10.83
C ALA A 282 -9.74 9.04 9.45
N LEU A 283 -9.92 10.17 8.79
CA LEU A 283 -10.26 10.24 7.38
C LEU A 283 -8.98 10.34 6.53
N VAL A 284 -9.03 9.86 5.29
CA VAL A 284 -7.97 10.04 4.29
C VAL A 284 -8.60 10.61 3.04
N ASN A 285 -7.96 11.60 2.42
CA ASN A 285 -8.36 12.10 1.11
C ASN A 285 -7.15 12.38 0.21
N GLY A 286 -7.42 12.59 -1.08
CA GLY A 286 -6.42 12.92 -2.10
C GLY A 286 -6.18 14.41 -2.30
N GLU A 287 -6.38 15.25 -1.28
CA GLU A 287 -6.16 16.70 -1.46
C GLU A 287 -4.66 17.05 -1.56
N SER A 288 -4.30 17.86 -2.57
CA SER A 288 -2.97 18.48 -2.73
C SER A 288 -3.08 20.01 -2.66
N LEU A 289 -2.14 20.68 -2.02
CA LEU A 289 -2.22 22.12 -1.78
C LEU A 289 -2.05 22.93 -3.08
N GLY A 290 -3.02 23.79 -3.40
CA GLY A 290 -2.91 24.72 -4.52
C GLY A 290 -3.25 24.15 -5.90
N GLN A 291 -3.71 22.91 -6.00
CA GLN A 291 -4.06 22.27 -7.28
C GLN A 291 -5.42 22.73 -7.84
N VAL A 292 -6.43 22.92 -6.98
CA VAL A 292 -7.76 23.45 -7.36
C VAL A 292 -8.27 24.49 -6.36
N ALA A 293 -9.30 25.25 -6.74
CA ALA A 293 -9.88 26.31 -5.91
C ALA A 293 -10.34 25.85 -4.51
N SER A 294 -10.79 24.60 -4.38
CA SER A 294 -11.21 23.97 -3.12
C SER A 294 -10.05 23.44 -2.26
N GLN A 295 -8.79 23.64 -2.68
CA GLN A 295 -7.59 23.14 -2.02
C GLN A 295 -6.59 24.28 -1.72
N THR A 296 -7.08 25.49 -1.49
CA THR A 296 -6.32 26.55 -0.84
C THR A 296 -6.30 26.33 0.67
N LEU A 297 -5.36 26.95 1.40
CA LEU A 297 -5.34 26.85 2.88
C LEU A 297 -6.64 27.35 3.52
N GLU A 298 -7.22 28.42 2.98
CA GLU A 298 -8.49 28.96 3.45
C GLU A 298 -9.66 27.98 3.23
N SER A 299 -9.66 27.28 2.09
CA SER A 299 -10.68 26.27 1.77
C SER A 299 -10.50 25.03 2.64
N LEU A 300 -9.28 24.48 2.73
CA LEU A 300 -8.97 23.34 3.58
C LEU A 300 -9.37 23.59 5.03
N ARG A 301 -8.98 24.74 5.60
CA ARG A 301 -9.36 25.13 6.96
C ARG A 301 -10.87 25.19 7.14
N THR A 302 -11.58 25.80 6.20
CA THR A 302 -13.04 25.94 6.29
C THR A 302 -13.74 24.60 6.17
N ILE A 303 -13.27 23.72 5.29
CA ILE A 303 -13.88 22.41 5.04
C ILE A 303 -13.59 21.46 6.20
N GLU A 304 -12.33 21.38 6.65
CA GLU A 304 -11.87 20.48 7.71
C GLU A 304 -12.59 20.66 9.05
N GLN A 305 -13.03 21.88 9.37
CA GLN A 305 -13.84 22.16 10.56
C GLN A 305 -15.25 21.55 10.52
N ALA A 306 -15.58 20.74 9.51
CA ALA A 306 -16.79 19.91 9.49
C ALA A 306 -16.55 18.50 10.04
N ALA A 307 -15.31 18.12 10.35
CA ALA A 307 -14.96 16.86 11.01
C ALA A 307 -14.20 17.12 12.32
N GLU A 308 -14.37 16.24 13.30
CA GLU A 308 -13.64 16.27 14.57
C GLU A 308 -12.44 15.31 14.56
N ILE A 309 -12.56 14.17 13.88
CA ILE A 309 -11.46 13.22 13.72
C ILE A 309 -10.39 13.74 12.73
N PRO A 310 -9.12 13.32 12.88
CA PRO A 310 -8.03 13.78 12.01
C PRO A 310 -8.29 13.48 10.52
N ILE A 311 -7.94 14.41 9.65
CA ILE A 311 -7.93 14.22 8.18
C ILE A 311 -6.48 14.11 7.70
N LEU A 312 -6.09 12.92 7.28
CA LEU A 312 -4.78 12.65 6.70
C LEU A 312 -4.79 12.98 5.21
N ARG A 313 -3.82 13.80 4.77
CA ARG A 313 -3.65 14.24 3.38
C ARG A 313 -2.28 13.85 2.86
N PRO A 314 -2.08 12.58 2.45
CA PRO A 314 -0.76 12.09 2.04
C PRO A 314 -0.12 12.88 0.89
N LEU A 315 -0.94 13.55 0.07
CA LEU A 315 -0.51 14.25 -1.15
C LEU A 315 -0.35 15.76 -0.95
N ILE A 316 -0.52 16.27 0.27
CA ILE A 316 -0.68 17.72 0.51
C ILE A 316 0.48 18.58 0.00
N THR A 317 1.70 18.02 -0.06
CA THR A 317 2.91 18.69 -0.55
C THR A 317 3.45 18.11 -1.86
N MET A 318 2.71 17.22 -2.52
CA MET A 318 3.14 16.57 -3.75
C MET A 318 2.64 17.33 -4.97
N ASP A 319 3.48 17.43 -6.00
CA ASP A 319 3.01 17.93 -7.29
C ASP A 319 2.24 16.85 -8.07
N LYS A 320 1.59 17.26 -9.15
CA LYS A 320 0.74 16.37 -9.96
C LYS A 320 1.53 15.26 -10.66
N ILE A 321 2.79 15.52 -11.04
CA ILE A 321 3.63 14.56 -11.74
C ILE A 321 3.99 13.43 -10.77
N GLU A 322 4.40 13.78 -9.54
CA GLU A 322 4.71 12.80 -8.50
C GLU A 322 3.50 11.89 -8.21
N VAL A 323 2.30 12.47 -8.11
CA VAL A 323 1.06 11.71 -7.88
C VAL A 323 0.76 10.79 -9.08
N MET A 324 0.90 11.28 -10.31
CA MET A 324 0.68 10.50 -11.53
C MET A 324 1.67 9.34 -11.66
N ASP A 325 2.92 9.53 -11.28
CA ASP A 325 3.94 8.49 -11.36
C ASP A 325 3.67 7.38 -10.35
N ILE A 326 3.21 7.72 -9.14
CA ILE A 326 2.74 6.70 -8.18
C ILE A 326 1.50 5.99 -8.74
N ALA A 327 0.52 6.73 -9.29
CA ALA A 327 -0.69 6.13 -9.85
C ALA A 327 -0.38 5.09 -10.94
N LYS A 328 0.59 5.38 -11.83
CA LYS A 328 1.07 4.42 -12.84
C LYS A 328 1.80 3.25 -12.20
N GLN A 329 2.66 3.50 -11.21
CA GLN A 329 3.40 2.45 -10.51
C GLN A 329 2.46 1.45 -9.80
N ILE A 330 1.31 1.92 -9.31
CA ILE A 330 0.32 1.08 -8.62
C ILE A 330 -0.80 0.58 -9.53
N GLY A 331 -0.82 1.00 -10.81
CA GLY A 331 -1.76 0.58 -11.83
C GLY A 331 -3.15 1.21 -11.73
N THR A 332 -3.31 2.33 -11.01
CA THR A 332 -4.61 3.03 -10.87
C THR A 332 -4.80 4.13 -11.91
N TYR A 333 -3.74 4.58 -12.58
CA TYR A 333 -3.78 5.72 -13.49
C TYR A 333 -4.76 5.52 -14.66
N GLU A 334 -4.67 4.38 -15.35
CA GLU A 334 -5.46 4.06 -16.54
C GLU A 334 -6.95 4.01 -16.22
N THR A 335 -7.31 3.47 -15.05
CA THR A 335 -8.69 3.43 -14.57
C THR A 335 -9.19 4.83 -14.19
N SER A 336 -8.36 5.63 -13.51
CA SER A 336 -8.72 6.98 -13.07
C SER A 336 -9.00 7.96 -14.22
N ILE A 337 -8.38 7.78 -15.39
CA ILE A 337 -8.55 8.67 -16.55
C ILE A 337 -9.74 8.32 -17.45
N LEU A 338 -10.48 7.25 -17.15
CA LEU A 338 -11.69 6.91 -17.92
C LEU A 338 -12.70 8.07 -17.87
N PRO A 339 -13.30 8.45 -19.02
CA PRO A 339 -14.09 9.68 -19.19
C PRO A 339 -15.51 9.57 -18.63
N TYR A 340 -15.61 9.13 -17.37
CA TYR A 340 -16.87 9.05 -16.62
C TYR A 340 -16.85 10.11 -15.52
N GLU A 341 -17.84 10.99 -15.56
CA GLU A 341 -18.00 12.10 -14.63
C GLU A 341 -18.20 11.63 -13.20
N ASP A 342 -17.64 12.39 -12.25
CA ASP A 342 -17.70 12.09 -10.83
C ASP A 342 -18.87 12.87 -10.19
N CYS A 343 -19.31 12.45 -9.00
CA CYS A 343 -20.36 13.13 -8.24
C CYS A 343 -20.05 14.63 -8.06
N CYS A 344 -18.78 14.99 -7.86
CA CYS A 344 -18.35 16.36 -7.64
C CYS A 344 -18.41 17.25 -8.90
N THR A 345 -18.61 16.71 -10.11
CA THR A 345 -18.57 17.49 -11.36
C THR A 345 -19.93 17.90 -11.89
N ILE A 346 -21.01 17.19 -11.52
CA ILE A 346 -22.36 17.40 -12.06
C ILE A 346 -22.94 18.79 -11.77
N PHE A 347 -22.75 19.28 -10.55
CA PHE A 347 -23.26 20.59 -10.10
C PHE A 347 -22.13 21.58 -9.83
N LEU A 348 -21.06 21.52 -10.63
CA LEU A 348 -19.93 22.45 -10.50
C LEU A 348 -20.44 23.89 -10.69
N PRO A 349 -20.23 24.78 -9.70
CA PRO A 349 -20.57 26.18 -9.88
C PRO A 349 -19.60 26.83 -10.89
N GLU A 350 -20.09 27.77 -11.69
CA GLU A 350 -19.28 28.52 -12.67
C GLU A 350 -18.06 29.20 -12.02
N GLN A 351 -18.18 29.60 -10.74
CA GLN A 351 -17.08 30.13 -9.95
C GLN A 351 -17.12 29.56 -8.54
N SER A 352 -16.06 28.86 -8.13
CA SER A 352 -15.86 28.42 -6.75
C SER A 352 -15.04 29.45 -5.97
N LYS A 353 -15.44 29.73 -4.73
CA LYS A 353 -14.69 30.64 -3.87
C LYS A 353 -13.39 29.99 -3.38
N THR A 354 -12.25 30.60 -3.72
CA THR A 354 -10.92 30.15 -3.29
C THR A 354 -10.59 30.50 -1.85
N LYS A 355 -11.31 31.47 -1.24
CA LYS A 355 -11.11 31.91 0.15
C LYS A 355 -12.44 31.92 0.91
N PRO A 356 -13.07 30.77 1.13
CA PRO A 356 -14.27 30.71 1.95
C PRO A 356 -13.93 31.08 3.39
N LYS A 357 -14.91 31.64 4.10
CA LYS A 357 -14.83 31.98 5.52
C LYS A 357 -15.75 31.03 6.27
N LEU A 358 -15.25 30.45 7.36
CA LEU A 358 -16.02 29.54 8.21
C LEU A 358 -17.37 30.14 8.63
N GLU A 359 -17.37 31.37 9.14
CA GLU A 359 -18.59 32.06 9.59
C GLU A 359 -19.70 32.04 8.54
N LYS A 360 -19.36 32.31 7.27
CA LYS A 360 -20.32 32.26 6.17
C LYS A 360 -20.75 30.84 5.84
N ALA A 361 -19.84 29.87 5.89
CA ALA A 361 -20.19 28.47 5.68
C ALA A 361 -21.20 28.00 6.73
N LEU A 362 -20.96 28.31 8.01
CA LEU A 362 -21.88 27.99 9.11
C LEU A 362 -23.23 28.71 8.96
N GLN A 363 -23.23 29.99 8.57
CA GLN A 363 -24.46 30.73 8.29
C GLN A 363 -25.28 30.07 7.19
N PHE A 364 -24.65 29.67 6.08
CA PHE A 364 -25.33 28.96 5.00
C PHE A 364 -25.81 27.57 5.40
N GLU A 365 -25.10 26.88 6.29
CA GLU A 365 -25.55 25.59 6.82
C GLU A 365 -26.83 25.71 7.66
N THR A 366 -27.15 26.88 8.24
CA THR A 366 -28.40 27.05 9.02
C THR A 366 -29.67 26.91 8.21
N SER A 367 -29.61 27.06 6.88
CA SER A 367 -30.77 26.83 6.00
C SER A 367 -30.93 25.37 5.57
N LEU A 368 -30.06 24.47 6.05
CA LEU A 368 -30.06 23.05 5.73
C LEU A 368 -30.28 22.22 7.00
N ASP A 369 -31.06 21.15 6.89
CA ASP A 369 -31.15 20.13 7.95
C ASP A 369 -29.98 19.13 7.82
N ILE A 370 -28.79 19.59 8.19
CA ILE A 370 -27.54 18.84 8.00
C ILE A 370 -27.59 17.47 8.65
N ASP A 371 -28.12 17.37 9.87
CA ASP A 371 -28.16 16.12 10.62
C ASP A 371 -29.09 15.11 9.94
N ALA A 372 -30.31 15.52 9.55
CA ALA A 372 -31.22 14.63 8.83
C ALA A 372 -30.65 14.18 7.48
N MET A 373 -29.98 15.10 6.75
CA MET A 373 -29.33 14.80 5.48
C MET A 373 -28.19 13.79 5.64
N VAL A 374 -27.32 13.98 6.65
CA VAL A 374 -26.22 13.06 6.97
C VAL A 374 -26.77 11.70 7.34
N ASP A 375 -27.76 11.64 8.22
CA ASP A 375 -28.34 10.39 8.73
C ASP A 375 -28.99 9.59 7.61
N LYS A 376 -29.76 10.27 6.75
CA LYS A 376 -30.38 9.64 5.58
C LYS A 376 -29.33 9.07 4.63
N ALA A 377 -28.27 9.83 4.32
CA ALA A 377 -27.21 9.38 3.42
C ALA A 377 -26.43 8.17 4.00
N VAL A 378 -26.12 8.19 5.30
CA VAL A 378 -25.43 7.10 5.99
C VAL A 378 -26.29 5.83 6.04
N ASN A 379 -27.59 5.95 6.32
CA ASN A 379 -28.51 4.81 6.42
C ASN A 379 -28.79 4.16 5.06
N ASN A 380 -28.78 4.93 3.98
CA ASN A 380 -29.03 4.42 2.62
C ASN A 380 -27.76 4.01 1.87
N ARG A 381 -26.60 3.95 2.54
CA ARG A 381 -25.34 3.54 1.90
C ARG A 381 -25.36 2.05 1.55
N GLU A 382 -24.62 1.68 0.52
CA GLU A 382 -24.42 0.30 0.07
C GLU A 382 -22.99 -0.17 0.40
N PRO A 383 -22.79 -0.93 1.49
CA PRO A 383 -21.48 -1.49 1.81
C PRO A 383 -21.21 -2.75 0.98
N SER A 384 -20.00 -2.85 0.43
CA SER A 384 -19.50 -4.02 -0.30
C SER A 384 -18.08 -4.34 0.13
N LEU A 385 -17.67 -5.61 0.03
CA LEU A 385 -16.29 -6.03 0.29
C LEU A 385 -15.61 -6.37 -1.03
N ILE A 386 -14.63 -5.56 -1.42
CA ILE A 386 -13.91 -5.67 -2.68
C ILE A 386 -12.57 -6.36 -2.44
N SER A 387 -12.25 -7.38 -3.23
CA SER A 387 -10.99 -8.11 -3.12
C SER A 387 -10.36 -8.33 -4.50
N SER A 388 -9.07 -8.67 -4.53
CA SER A 388 -8.33 -8.97 -5.76
C SER A 388 -8.98 -10.08 -6.58
N ASP A 389 -9.68 -11.00 -5.91
CA ASP A 389 -10.27 -12.19 -6.51
C ASP A 389 -11.74 -11.98 -6.91
N SER A 390 -12.32 -10.82 -6.57
CA SER A 390 -13.68 -10.46 -6.98
C SER A 390 -13.76 -10.43 -8.52
N PRO A 391 -14.79 -11.01 -9.16
CA PRO A 391 -14.91 -11.00 -10.60
C PRO A 391 -14.86 -9.57 -11.13
N THR A 392 -14.06 -9.34 -12.17
CA THR A 392 -14.11 -8.07 -12.91
C THR A 392 -15.32 -8.15 -13.82
N ASP A 393 -16.25 -7.21 -13.71
CA ASP A 393 -17.42 -7.16 -14.58
C ASP A 393 -17.00 -6.70 -15.98
N ASN A 394 -16.56 -7.65 -16.81
CA ASN A 394 -16.14 -7.42 -18.20
C ASN A 394 -17.32 -7.10 -19.13
N ASN A 395 -18.55 -7.04 -18.63
CA ASN A 395 -19.76 -6.73 -19.41
C ASN A 395 -19.76 -5.32 -20.01
N PHE A 396 -18.82 -4.44 -19.62
CA PHE A 396 -18.74 -3.07 -20.14
C PHE A 396 -17.65 -2.86 -21.19
N THR A 397 -16.83 -3.88 -21.49
CA THR A 397 -15.79 -3.81 -22.53
C THR A 397 -16.33 -3.88 -23.97
N GLU A 398 -17.58 -4.34 -24.16
CA GLU A 398 -18.19 -4.52 -25.49
C GLU A 398 -18.97 -3.30 -26.01
N LEU A 399 -18.96 -2.17 -25.31
CA LEU A 399 -19.69 -0.95 -25.70
C LEU A 399 -18.77 0.28 -25.82
N LEU A 400 -17.54 0.07 -26.32
CA LEU A 400 -16.62 1.12 -26.75
C LEU A 400 -16.98 1.66 -28.13
#